data_AF-A0A7W6NVG3-F1
#
_entry.id   AF-A0A7W6NVG3-F1
#
_cell.length_a   1.000
_cell.length_b   1.000
_cell.length_c   1.000
_cell.angle_alpha   90.00
_cell.angle_beta   90.00
_cell.angle_gamma   90.00
#
_symmetry.space_group_name_H-M   'P 1'
#
loop_
_entity.id
_entity.type
_entity.pdbx_description
1 polymer ?
#
loop_
_entity_poly.entity_id
_entity_poly.type
_entity_poly.pdbx_seq_one_letter_code
_entity_poly.pdbx_strand_id
1 'polypeptide(L)' 'MTEAEQLARKRYYIIVAVNMLGTAGAVLGLLVAGRAPNYGVTVFGGAILLASLYFMAVVPRFLARRWKTPVEATPEA' A
#
# COMPACT_ATOMS: atom_id res chain seq x y z
N MET A 1 -20.30 -1.43 19.48
CA MET A 1 -19.65 -0.87 18.27
C MET A 1 -20.71 -0.73 17.20
N THR A 2 -20.84 0.47 16.65
CA THR A 2 -21.78 0.72 15.55
C THR A 2 -21.27 0.08 14.26
N GLU A 3 -22.15 -0.14 13.28
CA GLU A 3 -21.75 -0.70 11.97
C GLU A 3 -20.73 0.20 11.26
N ALA A 4 -20.85 1.52 11.44
CA ALA A 4 -19.91 2.51 10.92
C ALA A 4 -18.49 2.33 11.49
N GLU A 5 -18.37 2.08 12.80
CA GLU A 5 -17.08 1.82 13.44
C GLU A 5 -16.44 0.51 12.96
N GLN A 6 -17.25 -0.53 12.73
CA GLN A 6 -16.75 -1.81 12.19
C GLN A 6 -16.22 -1.64 10.76
N LEU A 7 -16.92 -0.89 9.93
CA LEU A 7 -16.50 -0.59 8.56
C LEU A 7 -15.21 0.23 8.53
N ALA A 8 -15.11 1.28 9.37
CA ALA A 8 -13.91 2.11 9.48
C ALA A 8 -12.69 1.28 9.92
N ARG A 9 -12.86 0.40 10.90
CA ARG A 9 -11.81 -0.50 11.39
C ARG A 9 -11.33 -1.47 10.31
N LYS A 10 -12.24 -2.06 9.53
CA LYS A 10 -11.90 -2.95 8.42
C LYS A 10 -11.06 -2.22 7.35
N ARG A 11 -11.47 -1.00 6.97
CA ARG A 11 -10.75 -0.15 6.01
C ARG A 11 -9.33 0.19 6.50
N TYR A 12 -9.20 0.54 7.78
CA TYR A 12 -7.91 0.80 8.40
C TYR A 12 -6.99 -0.43 8.34
N TYR A 13 -7.48 -1.61 8.75
CA TYR A 13 -6.65 -2.81 8.71
C TYR A 13 -6.21 -3.21 7.30
N ILE A 14 -7.06 -2.99 6.29
CA ILE A 14 -6.66 -3.21 4.89
C ILE A 14 -5.51 -2.29 4.49
N ILE A 15 -5.58 -0.99 4.83
CA ILE A 15 -4.49 -0.05 4.54
C ILE A 15 -3.20 -0.46 5.25
N VAL A 16 -3.28 -0.84 6.52
CA VAL A 16 -2.11 -1.28 7.29
C VAL A 16 -1.51 -2.55 6.70
N ALA A 17 -2.34 -3.54 6.34
CA ALA A 17 -1.90 -4.79 5.73
C ALA A 17 -1.18 -4.54 4.39
N VAL A 18 -1.69 -3.63 3.56
CA VAL A 18 -1.03 -3.22 2.31
C VAL A 18 0.33 -2.59 2.57
N ASN A 19 0.44 -1.72 3.58
CA ASN A 19 1.72 -1.13 3.95
C ASN A 19 2.71 -2.19 4.45
N MET A 20 2.27 -3.14 5.28
CA MET A 20 3.11 -4.25 5.73
C MET A 20 3.63 -5.10 4.58
N LEU A 21 2.76 -5.43 3.60
CA LEU A 21 3.16 -6.14 2.40
C LEU A 21 4.18 -5.36 1.56
N GLY A 22 3.97 -4.05 1.42
CA GLY A 22 4.92 -3.15 0.75
C GLY A 22 6.29 -3.14 1.43
N THR A 23 6.33 -3.02 2.75
CA THR A 23 7.58 -3.07 3.52
C THR A 23 8.27 -4.43 3.40
N ALA A 24 7.51 -5.53 3.48
CA ALA A 24 8.06 -6.88 3.31
C ALA A 24 8.67 -7.06 1.90
N GLY A 25 7.97 -6.59 0.85
CA GLY A 25 8.49 -6.60 -0.52
C GLY A 25 9.75 -5.74 -0.69
N ALA A 26 9.81 -4.58 -0.05
CA ALA A 26 10.97 -3.71 -0.06
C ALA A 26 12.20 -4.38 0.57
N VAL A 27 12.03 -4.99 1.74
CA VAL A 27 13.10 -5.73 2.42
C VAL A 27 13.59 -6.89 1.56
N LEU A 28 12.68 -7.66 0.96
CA LEU A 28 13.05 -8.76 0.06
C LEU A 28 13.82 -8.26 -1.17
N GLY A 29 13.35 -7.20 -1.82
CA GLY A 29 14.04 -6.58 -2.96
C GLY A 29 15.44 -6.10 -2.60
N LEU A 30 15.59 -5.48 -1.43
CA LEU A 30 16.89 -5.04 -0.92
C LEU A 30 17.82 -6.22 -0.62
N LEU A 31 17.30 -7.30 0.00
CA LEU A 31 18.09 -8.51 0.26
C LEU A 31 18.56 -9.18 -1.03
N VAL A 32 17.69 -9.26 -2.04
CA VAL A 32 18.05 -9.79 -3.36
C VAL A 32 19.11 -8.91 -4.02
N ALA A 33 18.97 -7.58 -3.95
CA ALA A 33 19.92 -6.66 -4.53
C ALA A 33 21.30 -6.73 -3.85
N GLY A 34 21.33 -6.79 -2.52
CA GLY A 34 22.56 -6.78 -1.72
C GLY A 34 23.33 -8.11 -1.71
N ARG A 35 22.65 -9.23 -1.95
CA ARG A 35 23.27 -10.58 -2.02
C ARG A 35 23.53 -11.05 -3.45
N ALA A 36 23.22 -10.26 -4.46
CA ALA A 36 23.33 -10.64 -5.86
C ALA A 36 24.80 -10.82 -6.30
N PRO A 37 25.18 -11.96 -6.90
CA PRO A 37 26.53 -12.18 -7.42
C PRO A 37 26.78 -11.46 -8.76
N ASN A 38 25.71 -11.09 -9.47
CA ASN A 38 25.76 -10.56 -10.84
C ASN A 38 24.96 -9.26 -10.93
N TYR A 39 25.45 -8.30 -11.73
CA TYR A 39 24.83 -6.98 -11.89
C TYR A 39 23.33 -7.04 -12.30
N GLY A 40 22.96 -8.00 -13.16
CA GLY A 40 21.56 -8.16 -13.59
C GLY A 40 20.61 -8.51 -12.43
N VAL A 41 21.05 -9.33 -11.47
CA VAL A 41 20.23 -9.71 -10.31
C VAL A 41 20.14 -8.56 -9.31
N THR A 42 21.19 -7.74 -9.19
CA THR A 42 21.17 -6.51 -8.37
C THR A 42 20.11 -5.53 -8.88
N VAL A 43 20.08 -5.29 -10.20
CA VAL A 43 19.09 -4.40 -10.83
C VAL A 43 17.67 -4.93 -10.63
N PHE A 44 17.47 -6.24 -10.75
CA PHE A 44 16.18 -6.87 -10.52
C PHE A 44 15.70 -6.70 -9.06
N GLY A 45 16.59 -6.93 -8.08
CA GLY A 45 16.29 -6.67 -6.67
C GLY A 45 15.93 -5.19 -6.41
N GLY A 46 16.68 -4.27 -7.02
CA GLY A 46 16.40 -2.84 -6.97
C GLY A 46 15.04 -2.48 -7.58
N ALA A 47 14.66 -3.10 -8.70
CA ALA A 47 13.36 -2.92 -9.32
C ALA A 47 12.21 -3.41 -8.42
N ILE A 48 12.38 -4.55 -7.76
CA ILE A 48 11.40 -5.07 -6.78
C ILE A 48 11.27 -4.11 -5.60
N LEU A 49 12.39 -3.60 -5.08
CA LEU A 49 12.39 -2.63 -4.00
C LEU A 49 11.57 -1.39 -4.40
N LEU A 50 11.87 -0.80 -5.56
CA LEU A 50 11.15 0.38 -6.06
C LEU A 50 9.68 0.09 -6.32
N ALA A 51 9.35 -1.06 -6.91
CA ALA A 51 7.97 -1.47 -7.14
C ALA A 51 7.19 -1.64 -5.83
N SER A 52 7.84 -2.17 -4.79
CA SER A 52 7.24 -2.37 -3.46
C SER A 52 6.96 -1.04 -2.76
N LEU A 53 7.90 -0.08 -2.84
CA LEU A 53 7.69 1.28 -2.34
C LEU A 53 6.57 2.00 -3.10
N TYR A 54 6.52 1.83 -4.41
CA TYR A 54 5.43 2.38 -5.23
C TYR A 54 4.08 1.77 -4.84
N PHE A 55 4.00 0.45 -4.68
CA PHE A 55 2.79 -0.25 -4.24
C PHE A 55 2.30 0.24 -2.87
N MET A 56 3.23 0.36 -1.91
CA MET A 56 2.98 0.90 -0.57
C MET A 56 2.39 2.32 -0.61
N ALA A 57 2.83 3.17 -1.54
CA ALA A 57 2.32 4.54 -1.63
C ALA A 57 0.99 4.67 -2.39
N VAL A 58 0.85 3.91 -3.48
CA VAL A 58 -0.23 4.10 -4.46
C VAL A 58 -1.50 3.38 -4.04
N VAL A 59 -1.39 2.14 -3.57
CA VAL A 59 -2.56 1.31 -3.26
C VAL A 59 -3.37 1.88 -2.10
N PRO A 60 -2.77 2.28 -0.95
CA PRO A 60 -3.52 2.94 0.11
C PRO A 60 -4.18 4.23 -0.34
N ARG A 61 -3.50 5.02 -1.17
CA ARG A 61 -4.02 6.30 -1.68
C ARG A 61 -5.20 6.07 -2.63
N PHE A 62 -5.16 5.02 -3.44
CA PHE A 62 -6.26 4.60 -4.29
C PHE A 62 -7.45 4.07 -3.48
N LEU A 63 -7.22 3.20 -2.50
CA LEU A 63 -8.25 2.69 -1.58
C LEU A 63 -8.92 3.84 -0.81
N ALA A 64 -8.14 4.78 -0.30
CA ALA A 64 -8.66 5.96 0.39
C ALA A 64 -9.54 6.83 -0.51
N ARG A 65 -9.16 7.03 -1.78
CA ARG A 65 -9.99 7.75 -2.76
C ARG A 65 -11.31 7.00 -3.05
N ARG A 66 -11.25 5.68 -3.17
CA ARG A 66 -12.45 4.84 -3.43
C ARG A 66 -13.44 4.84 -2.27
N TRP A 67 -12.96 4.95 -1.04
CA TRP A 67 -13.80 4.95 0.17
C TRP A 67 -14.24 6.34 0.62
N LYS A 68 -13.82 7.40 -0.09
CA LYS A 68 -14.36 8.74 0.11
C LYS A 68 -15.85 8.66 -0.25
N THR A 69 -16.72 8.79 0.75
CA THR A 69 -18.15 8.92 0.52
C THR A 69 -18.36 10.15 -0.40
N PRO A 70 -19.23 10.04 -1.41
CA PRO A 70 -19.68 11.22 -2.14
C PRO A 70 -20.18 12.24 -1.12
N VAL A 71 -19.73 13.48 -1.23
CA VAL A 71 -20.40 14.62 -0.59
C VAL A 71 -21.68 14.81 -1.39
N GLU A 72 -22.69 13.96 -1.16
CA GLU A 72 -23.95 14.07 -1.87
C GLU A 72 -24.83 15.08 -1.15
N ALA A 73 -25.13 16.16 -1.88
CA ALA A 73 -26.17 17.15 -1.66
C ALA A 73 -26.36 17.60 -0.20
N THR A 74 -25.68 18.69 0.17
CA THR A 74 -26.25 19.65 1.11
C THR A 74 -27.69 19.92 0.65
N PRO A 75 -28.74 19.55 1.41
CA PRO A 75 -30.06 20.09 1.13
C PRO A 75 -29.92 21.59 1.33
N GLU A 76 -30.07 22.36 0.25
CA GLU A 76 -30.23 23.81 0.31
C GLU A 76 -31.25 24.12 1.42
N ALA A 77 -30.83 25.01 2.32
CA ALA A 77 -31.51 25.40 3.54
C ALA A 77 -32.88 26.05 3.31
#